data_AF-A0A7S2I7D7-F1
#
_entry.id   AF-A0A7S2I7D7-F1
#
_cell.length_a   1.000
_cell.length_b   1.000
_cell.length_c   1.000
_cell.angle_alpha   90.00
_cell.angle_beta   90.00
_cell.angle_gamma   90.00
#
_symmetry.space_group_name_H-M   'P 1'
#
loop_
_entity.id
_entity.type
_entity.pdbx_description
1 polymer ?
#
loop_
_entity_poly.entity_id
_entity_poly.type
_entity_poly.pdbx_seq_one_letter_code
_entity_poly.pdbx_strand_id
1 'polypeptide(L)'
;EGGFGSVFLVEASGQEYALKRISKGYAQEAGVTKQICLERDVLSMVDSDFIVHMFQTFKDDEFVYILMELANGGHLYQLLCSWKAERGRVDASAAIFYVASVSFALEHLHERNIAYRDLKLENVL
;
A
#
# COMPACT_ATOMS: atom_id res chain seq x y z
N GLU A 1 -4.77 -2.76 -9.59
CA GLU A 1 -3.67 -2.21 -10.40
C GLU A 1 -3.27 -0.86 -9.82
N GLY A 2 -1.98 -0.60 -9.62
CA GLY A 2 -1.48 0.70 -9.15
C GLY A 2 -0.98 1.53 -10.32
N GLY A 3 -0.94 2.87 -10.19
CA GLY A 3 -0.60 3.78 -11.30
C GLY A 3 0.78 3.61 -11.96
N PHE A 4 1.65 2.76 -11.42
CA PHE A 4 3.03 2.56 -11.91
C PHE A 4 3.40 1.08 -12.11
N GLY A 5 2.46 0.15 -11.90
CA GLY A 5 2.77 -1.28 -11.95
C GLY A 5 1.60 -2.19 -11.59
N SER A 6 1.78 -3.47 -11.91
CA SER A 6 0.84 -4.55 -11.60
C SER A 6 1.23 -5.19 -10.27
N VAL A 7 0.24 -5.55 -9.45
CA VAL A 7 0.44 -6.30 -8.21
C VAL A 7 -0.06 -7.72 -8.45
N PHE A 8 0.77 -8.70 -8.13
CA PHE A 8 0.47 -10.13 -8.32
C PHE A 8 0.36 -10.82 -6.96
N LEU A 9 -0.60 -11.71 -6.81
CA LEU A 9 -0.61 -12.70 -5.73
C LEU A 9 0.47 -13.74 -6.02
N VAL A 10 1.38 -13.97 -5.06
CA VAL A 10 2.44 -14.98 -5.16
C VAL A 10 2.48 -15.82 -3.90
N GLU A 11 2.87 -17.09 -4.03
CA GLU A 11 3.03 -18.00 -2.89
C GLU A 11 4.50 -18.42 -2.76
N ALA A 12 5.02 -18.40 -1.54
CA ALA A 12 6.36 -18.90 -1.23
C ALA A 12 6.34 -19.61 0.12
N SER A 13 6.85 -20.85 0.15
CA SER A 13 6.90 -21.67 1.37
C SER A 13 5.55 -21.86 2.07
N GLY A 14 4.45 -21.94 1.30
CA GLY A 14 3.09 -22.10 1.84
C GLY A 14 2.46 -20.83 2.42
N GLN A 15 3.07 -19.66 2.20
CA GLN A 15 2.53 -18.37 2.60
C GLN A 15 2.27 -17.49 1.37
N GLU A 16 1.16 -16.75 1.38
CA GLU A 16 0.78 -15.83 0.31
C GLU A 16 1.33 -14.41 0.54
N TYR A 17 1.66 -13.73 -0.56
CA TYR A 17 2.25 -12.39 -0.59
C TYR A 17 1.73 -11.56 -1.77
N ALA A 18 1.91 -10.24 -1.70
CA ALA A 18 1.71 -9.32 -2.81
C ALA A 18 3.05 -8.94 -3.44
N LEU A 19 3.22 -9.21 -4.75
CA LEU A 19 4.40 -8.82 -5.52
C LEU A 19 4.07 -7.66 -6.45
N LYS A 20 4.51 -6.45 -6.10
CA LYS A 20 4.39 -5.26 -6.94
C LYS A 20 5.52 -5.26 -7.97
N ARG A 21 5.16 -5.32 -9.27
CA ARG A 21 6.09 -5.27 -10.40
C ARG A 21 5.99 -3.93 -11.11
N ILE A 22 7.12 -3.25 -11.27
CA ILE A 22 7.22 -1.91 -11.85
C ILE A 22 8.19 -1.95 -13.03
N SER A 23 7.76 -1.49 -14.21
CA SER A 23 8.63 -1.41 -15.40
C SER A 23 9.62 -0.26 -15.27
N LYS A 24 10.91 -0.53 -15.48
CA LYS A 24 11.95 0.51 -15.46
C LYS A 24 11.85 1.47 -16.63
N GLY A 25 11.54 0.95 -17.84
CA GLY A 25 11.36 1.78 -19.04
C GLY A 25 10.23 2.78 -18.83
N TYR A 26 9.06 2.30 -18.39
CA TYR A 26 7.92 3.17 -18.06
C TYR A 26 8.25 4.16 -16.93
N ALA A 27 8.91 3.72 -15.86
CA ALA A 27 9.29 4.59 -14.76
C ALA A 27 10.21 5.73 -15.20
N GLN A 28 11.13 5.45 -16.13
CA GLN A 28 12.03 6.45 -16.70
C GLN A 28 11.28 7.41 -17.63
N GLU A 29 10.44 6.89 -18.54
CA GLU A 29 9.64 7.70 -19.46
C GLU A 29 8.67 8.64 -18.72
N ALA A 30 8.01 8.15 -17.67
CA ALA A 30 7.10 8.93 -16.83
C ALA A 30 7.82 9.83 -15.82
N GLY A 31 9.15 9.74 -15.69
CA GLY A 31 9.93 10.55 -14.75
C GLY A 31 9.65 10.27 -13.27
N VAL A 32 9.20 9.04 -12.94
CA VAL A 32 8.77 8.63 -11.58
C VAL A 32 9.77 7.74 -10.85
N THR A 33 10.96 7.53 -11.42
CA THR A 33 12.02 6.69 -10.82
C THR A 33 12.37 7.11 -9.40
N LYS A 34 12.44 8.43 -9.11
CA LYS A 34 12.74 8.93 -7.76
C LYS A 34 11.65 8.59 -6.76
N GLN A 35 10.39 8.65 -7.18
CA GLN A 35 9.22 8.35 -6.36
C GLN A 35 9.19 6.86 -6.00
N ILE A 36 9.53 5.98 -6.95
CA ILE A 36 9.65 4.54 -6.70
C ILE A 36 10.77 4.24 -5.71
N CYS A 37 11.94 4.89 -5.86
CA CYS A 37 13.02 4.73 -4.89
C CYS A 37 12.61 5.23 -3.50
N LEU A 38 11.94 6.39 -3.42
CA LEU A 38 11.43 6.93 -2.17
C LEU A 38 10.40 5.99 -1.51
N GLU A 39 9.50 5.40 -2.29
CA GLU A 39 8.52 4.43 -1.78
C GLU A 39 9.23 3.24 -1.12
N ARG A 40 10.20 2.64 -1.81
CA ARG A 40 11.04 1.56 -1.24
C ARG A 40 11.74 2.01 0.03
N ASP A 41 12.35 3.20 0.01
CA ASP A 41 13.14 3.69 1.15
C ASP A 41 12.26 3.97 2.36
N VAL A 42 11.06 4.50 2.17
CA VAL A 42 10.08 4.67 3.25
C VAL A 42 9.65 3.31 3.80
N LEU A 43 9.28 2.37 2.91
CA LEU A 43 8.85 1.04 3.30
C LEU A 43 9.93 0.23 4.04
N SER A 44 11.22 0.50 3.80
CA SER A 44 12.31 -0.17 4.52
C SER A 44 12.59 0.43 5.91
N MET A 45 12.09 1.63 6.20
CA MET A 45 12.30 2.34 7.48
C MET A 45 11.14 2.18 8.47
N VAL A 46 10.02 1.60 8.02
CA VAL A 46 8.78 1.48 8.79
C VAL A 46 8.51 0.02 9.16
N ASP A 47 8.06 -0.18 10.39
CA ASP A 47 7.62 -1.47 10.91
C ASP A 47 6.45 -1.19 11.86
N SER A 48 5.22 -1.41 11.39
CA SER A 48 3.98 -1.07 12.09
C SER A 48 2.84 -1.95 11.58
N ASP A 49 2.00 -2.45 12.49
CA ASP A 49 0.81 -3.24 12.13
C ASP A 49 -0.22 -2.47 11.27
N PHE A 50 -0.07 -1.14 11.16
CA PHE A 50 -0.96 -0.27 10.39
C PHE A 50 -0.38 0.19 9.04
N ILE A 51 0.82 -0.30 8.68
CA ILE A 51 1.47 -0.01 7.39
C ILE A 51 1.88 -1.34 6.76
N VAL A 52 1.52 -1.55 5.49
CA VAL A 52 1.88 -2.75 4.74
C VAL A 52 3.38 -3.03 4.85
N HIS A 53 3.70 -4.22 5.33
CA HIS A 53 5.08 -4.62 5.51
C HIS A 53 5.74 -4.95 4.16
N MET A 54 6.96 -4.44 3.94
CA MET A 54 7.80 -4.82 2.81
C MET A 54 8.84 -5.85 3.24
N PHE A 55 8.71 -7.07 2.73
CA PHE A 55 9.64 -8.17 3.04
C PHE A 55 10.96 -8.04 2.29
N GLN A 56 10.90 -7.80 0.98
CA GLN A 56 12.11 -7.81 0.14
C GLN A 56 11.90 -7.07 -1.19
N THR A 57 13.00 -6.64 -1.81
CA THR A 57 13.01 -6.11 -3.18
C THR A 57 13.91 -6.90 -4.11
N PHE A 58 13.50 -7.01 -5.38
CA PHE A 58 14.27 -7.65 -6.45
C PHE A 58 14.32 -6.75 -7.68
N LYS A 59 15.24 -7.04 -8.60
CA LYS A 59 15.31 -6.39 -9.91
C LYS A 59 15.89 -7.37 -10.93
N ASP A 60 15.40 -7.31 -12.16
CA ASP A 60 16.04 -7.90 -13.33
C ASP A 60 16.45 -6.77 -14.29
N ASP A 61 16.60 -7.01 -15.58
CA ASP A 61 16.96 -5.97 -16.55
C ASP A 61 15.80 -5.00 -16.83
N GLU A 62 14.55 -5.47 -16.82
CA GLU A 62 13.37 -4.72 -17.27
C GLU A 62 12.51 -4.16 -16.13
N PHE A 63 12.51 -4.79 -14.96
CA PHE A 63 11.58 -4.56 -13.87
C PHE A 63 12.26 -4.40 -12.51
N VAL A 64 11.53 -3.74 -11.61
CA VAL A 64 11.75 -3.73 -10.16
C VAL A 64 10.57 -4.41 -9.49
N TYR A 65 10.87 -5.21 -8.47
CA TYR A 65 9.89 -5.98 -7.73
C TYR A 65 9.94 -5.63 -6.24
N ILE A 66 8.78 -5.47 -5.63
CA ILE A 66 8.64 -5.25 -4.19
C ILE A 66 7.70 -6.33 -3.66
N LEU A 67 8.22 -7.20 -2.80
CA LEU A 67 7.47 -8.25 -2.11
C LEU A 67 6.94 -7.69 -0.80
N MET A 68 5.63 -7.77 -0.63
CA MET A 68 4.90 -7.11 0.44
C MET A 68 3.87 -8.07 1.05
N GLU A 69 3.39 -7.68 2.22
CA GLU A 69 2.21 -8.28 2.85
C GLU A 69 1.01 -8.25 1.90
N LEU A 70 0.25 -9.34 1.92
CA LEU A 70 -0.98 -9.46 1.17
C LEU A 70 -2.16 -8.96 2.01
N ALA A 71 -2.73 -7.82 1.63
CA ALA A 71 -3.96 -7.30 2.20
C ALA A 71 -5.19 -7.72 1.36
N ASN A 72 -5.91 -8.75 1.82
CA ASN A 72 -7.02 -9.37 1.09
C ASN A 72 -8.39 -8.66 1.22
N GLY A 73 -8.44 -7.45 1.80
CA GLY A 73 -9.68 -6.71 2.06
C GLY A 73 -10.20 -5.85 0.91
N GLY A 74 -9.39 -5.63 -0.13
CA GLY A 74 -9.64 -4.55 -1.09
C GLY A 74 -9.43 -3.18 -0.43
N HIS A 75 -9.77 -2.09 -1.12
CA HIS A 75 -9.55 -0.75 -0.57
C HIS A 75 -10.73 -0.28 0.30
N LEU A 76 -10.45 0.54 1.32
CA LEU A 76 -11.46 1.11 2.21
C LEU A 76 -12.57 1.86 1.44
N TYR A 77 -12.24 2.49 0.31
CA TYR A 77 -13.24 3.11 -0.57
C TYR A 77 -14.32 2.11 -1.01
N GLN A 78 -13.92 0.93 -1.47
CA GLN A 78 -14.85 -0.10 -1.95
C GLN A 78 -15.76 -0.61 -0.82
N LEU A 79 -15.19 -0.78 0.37
CA LEU A 79 -15.93 -1.18 1.56
C LEU A 79 -16.99 -0.14 1.97
N LEU A 80 -16.63 1.15 1.95
CA LEU A 80 -17.57 2.21 2.28
C LEU A 80 -18.69 2.34 1.23
N CYS A 81 -18.37 2.16 -0.05
CA CYS A 81 -19.36 2.14 -1.12
C CYS A 81 -20.34 0.98 -0.98
N SER A 82 -19.87 -0.24 -0.67
CA SER A 82 -20.75 -1.40 -0.48
C SER A 82 -21.67 -1.21 0.73
N TRP A 83 -21.15 -0.73 1.86
CA TRP A 83 -21.95 -0.47 3.05
C TRP A 83 -23.01 0.60 2.82
N LYS A 84 -22.65 1.68 2.09
CA LYS A 84 -23.62 2.72 1.74
C LYS A 84 -24.71 2.17 0.83
N ALA A 85 -24.38 1.30 -0.13
CA ALA A 85 -25.36 0.68 -1.02
C ALA A 85 -26.30 -0.29 -0.28
N GLU A 86 -25.77 -1.11 0.63
CA GLU A 86 -26.54 -2.13 1.35
C GLU A 86 -27.34 -1.59 2.54
N ARG A 87 -26.77 -0.62 3.28
CA ARG A 87 -27.29 -0.17 4.58
C ARG A 87 -27.75 1.28 4.57
N GLY A 88 -27.52 2.01 3.48
CA GLY A 88 -27.81 3.45 3.35
C GLY A 88 -26.90 4.37 4.17
N ARG A 89 -25.99 3.82 4.99
CA ARG A 89 -25.08 4.56 5.88
C ARG A 89 -23.81 3.77 6.18
N VAL A 90 -22.76 4.50 6.54
CA VAL A 90 -21.53 3.93 7.11
C VAL A 90 -21.74 3.73 8.62
N ASP A 91 -21.29 2.60 9.14
CA ASP A 91 -21.33 2.34 10.58
C ASP A 91 -20.33 3.23 11.33
N ALA A 92 -20.78 3.89 12.39
CA ALA A 92 -19.97 4.86 13.12
C ALA A 92 -18.81 4.19 13.88
N SER A 93 -19.05 3.02 14.49
CA SER A 93 -17.99 2.25 15.17
C SER A 93 -16.90 1.83 14.20
N ALA A 94 -17.26 1.32 13.03
CA ALA A 94 -16.29 0.98 12.00
C ALA A 94 -15.51 2.19 11.49
N ALA A 95 -16.17 3.34 11.28
CA ALA A 95 -15.48 4.57 10.88
C ALA A 95 -14.44 5.01 11.92
N ILE A 96 -14.79 4.95 13.22
CA ILE A 96 -13.84 5.26 14.31
C ILE A 96 -12.65 4.31 14.28
N PHE A 97 -12.89 3.01 14.07
CA PHE A 97 -11.82 2.02 13.97
C PHE A 97 -10.83 2.35 12.85
N TYR A 98 -11.30 2.59 11.61
CA TYR A 98 -10.41 2.91 10.49
C TYR A 98 -9.68 4.25 10.67
N VAL A 99 -10.34 5.26 11.23
CA VAL A 99 -9.69 6.54 11.55
C VAL A 99 -8.58 6.36 12.60
N ALA A 100 -8.81 5.52 13.61
CA ALA A 100 -7.79 5.21 14.61
C ALA A 100 -6.60 4.46 13.99
N SER A 101 -6.86 3.44 13.17
CA SER A 101 -5.81 2.69 12.44
C SER A 101 -4.96 3.61 11.56
N VAL A 102 -5.60 4.49 10.77
CA VAL A 102 -4.89 5.47 9.95
C VAL A 102 -4.10 6.46 10.81
N SER A 103 -4.63 6.84 11.97
CA SER A 103 -3.94 7.74 12.90
C SER A 103 -2.66 7.12 13.45
N PHE A 104 -2.68 5.84 13.84
CA PHE A 104 -1.48 5.12 14.26
C PHE A 104 -0.45 4.97 13.14
N ALA A 105 -0.88 4.68 11.90
CA ALA A 105 0.03 4.64 10.76
C ALA A 105 0.71 6.00 10.52
N LEU A 106 -0.04 7.11 10.60
CA LEU A 106 0.49 8.46 10.43
C LEU A 106 1.43 8.85 11.56
N GLU A 107 1.09 8.52 12.81
CA GLU A 107 1.96 8.74 13.97
C GLU A 107 3.32 8.08 13.76
N HIS A 108 3.33 6.79 13.39
CA HIS A 108 4.55 6.03 13.14
C HIS A 108 5.45 6.64 12.04
N LEU A 109 4.83 7.18 10.98
CA LEU A 109 5.54 7.89 9.91
C LEU A 109 6.10 9.24 10.40
N HIS A 110 5.30 10.00 11.14
CA HIS A 110 5.67 11.32 11.64
C HIS A 110 6.80 11.26 12.68
N GLU A 111 6.86 10.22 13.51
CA GLU A 111 7.99 9.96 14.41
C GLU A 111 9.34 9.84 13.67
N ARG A 112 9.29 9.44 12.39
CA ARG A 112 10.45 9.32 11.50
C ARG A 112 10.63 10.53 10.59
N ASN A 113 9.89 11.62 10.82
CA ASN A 113 9.87 12.82 9.99
C ASN A 113 9.44 12.54 8.53
N ILE A 114 8.57 11.56 8.31
CA ILE A 114 8.06 11.19 6.98
C ILE A 114 6.63 11.73 6.83
N ALA A 115 6.38 12.56 5.81
CA ALA A 115 5.04 12.99 5.46
C ALA A 115 4.46 12.12 4.32
N TYR A 116 3.37 11.40 4.57
CA TYR A 116 2.76 10.48 3.59
C TYR A 116 2.23 11.19 2.33
N ARG A 117 1.55 12.33 2.51
CA ARG A 117 1.05 13.25 1.44
C ARG A 117 0.05 12.70 0.41
N ASP A 118 -0.25 11.39 0.39
CA ASP A 118 -1.26 10.80 -0.52
C ASP A 118 -2.31 9.99 0.27
N LEU A 119 -2.76 10.51 1.41
CA LEU A 119 -3.81 9.86 2.19
C LEU A 119 -5.16 10.00 1.48
N LYS A 120 -5.68 8.87 1.01
CA LYS A 120 -7.00 8.72 0.38
C LYS A 120 -7.53 7.31 0.62
N LEU A 121 -8.84 7.13 0.46
CA LEU A 121 -9.52 5.87 0.79
C LEU A 121 -9.09 4.70 -0.09
N GLU A 122 -8.58 4.99 -1.28
CA GLU A 122 -8.03 4.04 -2.24
C GLU A 122 -6.65 3.51 -1.84
N ASN A 123 -5.95 4.21 -0.94
CA ASN A 123 -4.62 3.82 -0.45
C ASN A 123 -4.66 3.11 0.90
N VAL A 124 -5.85 2.94 1.50
CA VAL A 124 -6.05 2.14 2.71
C VAL A 124 -6.59 0.77 2.27
N LEU A 125 -5.86 -0.29 2.59
CA LEU A 125 -6.13 -1.68 2.23
C LEU A 125 -6.80 -2.47 3.37
#